data_AF-A0A9E2CFL8-F1
#
_entry.id   AF-A0A9E2CFL8-F1
#
_cell.length_a   1.000
_cell.length_b   1.000
_cell.length_c   1.000
_cell.angle_alpha   90.00
_cell.angle_beta   90.00
_cell.angle_gamma   90.00
#
_symmetry.space_group_name_H-M   'P 1'
#
loop_
_entity.id
_entity.type
_entity.pdbx_description
1 polymer ?
#
loop_
_entity_poly.entity_id
_entity_poly.type
_entity_poly.pdbx_seq_one_letter_code
_entity_poly.pdbx_strand_id
1 'polypeptide(L)'
;MAGDPLAYFITFRTYGTWLHGDARGSVDREHNIPNTPLLPPDPQRERREREACEHSAVVFDARQRQVVQQAIIAVCDHNDWSPHELEVRSNHVHVVVSAPRRPEHVMRSLKSWCTRSLREAGLLPAKAQAWARHGSTRYLWKPAELAAACRYVRDGQGGEL
;
A
#
# COMPACT_ATOMS: atom_id res chain seq x y z
N MET A 1 20.47 -23.62 -1.45
CA MET A 1 19.29 -23.21 -0.68
C MET A 1 19.23 -21.70 -0.73
N ALA A 2 18.18 -21.11 -1.31
CA ALA A 2 18.02 -19.67 -1.23
C ALA A 2 17.68 -19.32 0.22
N GLY A 3 18.53 -18.52 0.88
CA GLY A 3 18.29 -18.05 2.25
C GLY A 3 17.04 -17.18 2.33
N ASP A 4 16.57 -16.88 3.53
CA ASP A 4 15.39 -16.02 3.73
C ASP A 4 15.56 -14.64 3.07
N PRO A 5 14.47 -14.02 2.58
CA PRO A 5 14.54 -12.67 2.02
C PRO A 5 15.00 -11.68 3.10
N LEU A 6 15.82 -10.71 2.70
CA LEU A 6 16.30 -9.67 3.61
C LEU A 6 15.16 -8.76 4.07
N ALA A 7 14.25 -8.41 3.16
CA ALA A 7 13.10 -7.55 3.43
C ALA A 7 12.01 -7.71 2.37
N TYR A 8 10.89 -7.06 2.61
CA TYR A 8 9.79 -6.89 1.66
C TYR A 8 9.63 -5.43 1.30
N PHE A 9 9.40 -5.14 0.02
CA PHE A 9 8.83 -3.86 -0.40
C PHE A 9 7.33 -4.03 -0.63
N ILE A 10 6.53 -3.42 0.25
CA ILE A 10 5.09 -3.53 0.28
C ILE A 10 4.47 -2.20 -0.13
N THR A 11 3.50 -2.25 -1.04
CA THR A 11 2.73 -1.08 -1.45
C THR A 11 1.24 -1.39 -1.40
N PHE A 12 0.44 -0.51 -0.81
CA PHE A 12 -1.01 -0.65 -0.84
C PHE A 12 -1.69 0.72 -0.93
N ARG A 13 -2.85 0.74 -1.60
CA ARG A 13 -3.60 1.97 -1.87
C ARG A 13 -4.78 2.14 -0.95
N THR A 14 -5.23 3.38 -0.82
CA THR A 14 -6.50 3.71 -0.19
C THR A 14 -7.68 3.26 -1.06
N TYR A 15 -8.86 3.17 -0.45
CA TYR A 15 -10.07 2.75 -1.16
C TYR A 15 -10.46 3.74 -2.27
N GLY A 16 -10.88 3.22 -3.42
CA GLY A 16 -11.46 4.01 -4.51
C GLY A 16 -10.50 4.94 -5.28
N THR A 17 -9.18 4.92 -5.00
CA THR A 17 -8.20 5.84 -5.61
C THR A 17 -7.51 5.31 -6.86
N TRP A 18 -7.81 4.07 -7.27
CA TRP A 18 -7.38 3.49 -8.54
C TRP A 18 -8.27 2.31 -8.90
N LEU A 19 -9.14 2.57 -9.87
CA LEU A 19 -10.13 1.64 -10.37
C LEU A 19 -9.60 0.99 -11.65
N HIS A 20 -10.16 -0.13 -12.06
CA HIS A 20 -9.86 -0.67 -13.37
C HIS A 20 -10.50 0.19 -14.46
N GLY A 21 -9.81 0.31 -15.59
CA GLY A 21 -10.18 1.24 -16.66
C GLY A 21 -9.69 2.68 -16.45
N ASP A 22 -9.04 2.97 -15.32
CA ASP A 22 -8.33 4.22 -15.07
C ASP A 22 -7.28 4.50 -16.17
N ALA A 23 -7.11 5.78 -16.53
CA ALA A 23 -6.16 6.24 -17.54
C ALA A 23 -4.70 5.80 -17.28
N ARG A 24 -4.36 5.54 -16.02
CA ARG A 24 -3.04 5.04 -15.59
C ARG A 24 -2.83 3.55 -15.84
N GLY A 25 -3.85 2.87 -16.38
CA GLY A 25 -3.91 1.43 -16.55
C GLY A 25 -4.15 0.70 -15.23
N SER A 26 -4.38 -0.61 -15.28
CA SER A 26 -4.60 -1.40 -14.06
C SER A 26 -4.06 -2.82 -14.17
N VAL A 27 -3.92 -3.48 -13.03
CA VAL A 27 -3.49 -4.88 -12.91
C VAL A 27 -4.66 -5.65 -12.31
N ASP A 28 -5.25 -6.59 -13.03
CA ASP A 28 -6.27 -7.50 -12.50
C ASP A 28 -5.75 -8.93 -12.35
N ARG A 29 -6.61 -9.85 -11.91
CA ARG A 29 -6.22 -11.24 -11.65
C ARG A 29 -5.76 -11.98 -12.90
N GLU A 30 -6.19 -11.54 -14.08
CA GLU A 30 -5.84 -12.15 -15.37
C GLU A 30 -4.62 -11.45 -15.99
N HIS A 31 -4.23 -10.29 -15.46
CA HIS A 31 -3.15 -9.43 -15.97
C HIS A 31 -2.19 -8.98 -14.85
N ASN A 32 -1.63 -9.94 -14.11
CA ASN A 32 -0.73 -9.68 -12.95
C ASN A 32 0.72 -10.14 -13.13
N ILE A 33 1.14 -10.44 -14.36
CA ILE A 33 2.50 -10.88 -14.64
C ILE A 33 3.46 -9.69 -14.56
N PRO A 34 4.58 -9.79 -13.82
CA PRO A 34 5.60 -8.74 -13.81
C PRO A 34 6.13 -8.45 -15.22
N ASN A 35 6.28 -7.16 -15.56
CA ASN A 35 6.78 -6.67 -16.86
C ASN A 35 5.85 -6.92 -18.07
N THR A 36 4.58 -7.26 -17.86
CA THR A 36 3.58 -7.24 -18.94
C THR A 36 2.83 -5.90 -18.98
N PRO A 37 2.27 -5.51 -20.14
CA PRO A 37 1.45 -4.30 -20.24
C PRO A 37 0.33 -4.27 -19.20
N LEU A 38 0.10 -3.09 -18.64
CA LEU A 38 -1.09 -2.84 -17.83
C LEU A 38 -2.34 -2.96 -18.70
N LEU A 39 -3.47 -3.31 -18.09
CA LEU A 39 -4.75 -3.23 -18.77
C LEU A 39 -4.95 -1.80 -19.29
N PRO A 40 -5.34 -1.65 -20.56
CA PRO A 40 -5.56 -0.34 -21.14
C PRO A 40 -6.73 0.38 -20.43
N PRO A 41 -6.78 1.72 -20.52
CA PRO A 41 -7.91 2.49 -20.02
C PRO A 41 -9.23 2.02 -20.63
N ASP A 42 -10.28 2.02 -19.81
CA ASP A 42 -11.65 1.68 -20.17
C ASP A 42 -12.59 2.56 -19.34
N PRO A 43 -13.01 3.72 -19.88
CA PRO A 43 -13.86 4.67 -19.16
C PRO A 43 -15.21 4.08 -18.73
N GLN A 44 -15.74 3.08 -19.46
CA GLN A 44 -16.99 2.44 -19.08
C GLN A 44 -16.80 1.53 -17.88
N ARG A 45 -15.70 0.77 -17.84
CA ARG A 45 -15.31 -0.03 -16.68
C ARG A 45 -15.01 0.85 -15.47
N GLU A 46 -14.28 1.95 -15.65
CA GLU A 46 -13.98 2.89 -14.57
C GLU A 46 -15.26 3.47 -13.95
N ARG A 47 -16.20 3.91 -14.79
CA ARG A 47 -17.51 4.42 -14.34
C ARG A 47 -18.28 3.37 -13.54
N ARG A 48 -18.36 2.14 -14.03
CA ARG A 48 -19.05 1.03 -13.33
C ARG A 48 -18.41 0.73 -11.98
N GLU A 49 -17.09 0.68 -11.90
CA GLU A 49 -16.39 0.43 -10.63
C GLU A 49 -16.53 1.60 -9.65
N ARG A 50 -16.59 2.83 -10.17
CA ARG A 50 -16.85 4.02 -9.35
C ARG A 50 -18.28 4.03 -8.81
N GLU A 51 -19.27 3.64 -9.61
CA GLU A 51 -20.67 3.49 -9.18
C GLU A 51 -20.87 2.35 -8.19
N ALA A 52 -20.04 1.31 -8.24
CA ALA A 52 -20.06 0.20 -7.30
C ALA A 52 -19.36 0.53 -5.95
N CYS A 53 -18.70 1.70 -5.83
CA CYS A 53 -18.07 2.10 -4.59
C CYS A 53 -19.13 2.47 -3.53
N GLU A 54 -19.02 1.88 -2.34
CA GLU A 54 -19.95 2.08 -1.23
C GLU A 54 -19.85 3.49 -0.62
N HIS A 55 -18.73 4.17 -0.85
CA HIS A 55 -18.49 5.55 -0.44
C HIS A 55 -17.42 6.21 -1.33
N SER A 56 -17.21 7.52 -1.14
CA SER A 56 -16.17 8.27 -1.83
C SER A 56 -14.77 7.70 -1.62
N ALA A 57 -13.89 7.92 -2.60
CA ALA A 57 -12.49 7.54 -2.51
C ALA A 57 -11.84 8.15 -1.26
N VAL A 58 -11.01 7.36 -0.59
CA VAL A 58 -10.31 7.80 0.63
C VAL A 58 -9.02 8.48 0.21
N VAL A 59 -8.91 9.78 0.45
CA VAL A 59 -7.70 10.57 0.25
C VAL A 59 -7.30 11.14 1.61
N PHE A 60 -6.10 10.80 2.06
CA PHE A 60 -5.60 11.20 3.36
C PHE A 60 -5.12 12.64 3.38
N ASP A 61 -5.62 13.40 4.34
CA ASP A 61 -5.05 14.68 4.74
C ASP A 61 -3.74 14.50 5.53
N ALA A 62 -3.08 15.60 5.89
CA ALA A 62 -1.83 15.56 6.64
C ALA A 62 -1.95 14.83 7.99
N ARG A 63 -3.08 14.99 8.70
CA ARG A 63 -3.29 14.38 10.02
C ARG A 63 -3.51 12.87 9.90
N GLN A 64 -4.29 12.43 8.92
CA GLN A 64 -4.49 11.02 8.60
C GLN A 64 -3.18 10.36 8.22
N ARG A 65 -2.34 11.02 7.40
CA ARG A 65 -1.03 10.49 7.02
C ARG A 65 -0.10 10.30 8.23
N GLN A 66 -0.08 11.26 9.15
CA GLN A 66 0.68 11.15 10.40
C GLN A 66 0.21 9.96 11.27
N VAL A 67 -1.10 9.79 11.44
CA VAL A 67 -1.66 8.66 12.20
C VAL A 67 -1.32 7.32 11.55
N VAL A 68 -1.41 7.22 10.22
CA VAL A 68 -1.02 6.01 9.48
C VAL A 68 0.47 5.71 9.65
N GLN A 69 1.33 6.72 9.55
CA GLN A 69 2.77 6.56 9.74
C GLN A 69 3.10 6.04 11.14
N GLN A 70 2.52 6.65 12.17
CA GLN A 70 2.70 6.23 13.57
C GLN A 70 2.18 4.80 13.81
N ALA A 71 1.02 4.45 13.24
CA ALA A 71 0.45 3.12 13.36
C ALA A 71 1.33 2.03 12.73
N ILE A 72 1.99 2.34 11.61
CA ILE A 72 2.92 1.42 10.95
C ILE A 72 4.17 1.20 11.81
N ILE A 73 4.74 2.28 12.36
CA ILE A 73 5.89 2.17 13.26
C ILE A 73 5.50 1.33 14.49
N ALA A 74 4.36 1.63 15.11
CA ALA A 74 3.91 0.94 16.32
C ALA A 74 3.63 -0.56 16.08
N VAL A 75 3.06 -0.96 14.94
CA VAL A 75 2.86 -2.39 14.66
C VAL A 75 4.17 -3.10 14.34
N CYS A 76 5.13 -2.44 13.70
CA CYS A 76 6.45 -3.00 13.50
C CYS A 76 7.16 -3.23 14.84
N ASP A 77 7.17 -2.21 15.71
CA ASP A 77 7.76 -2.31 17.05
C ASP A 77 7.08 -3.41 17.88
N HIS A 78 5.74 -3.50 17.83
CA HIS A 78 4.99 -4.53 18.56
C HIS A 78 5.31 -5.97 18.11
N ASN A 79 5.74 -6.17 16.86
CA ASN A 79 6.01 -7.49 16.30
C ASN A 79 7.52 -7.77 16.10
N ASP A 80 8.40 -6.92 16.62
CA ASP A 80 9.84 -6.97 16.39
C ASP A 80 10.21 -7.00 14.89
N TRP A 81 9.49 -6.23 14.07
CA TRP A 81 9.81 -6.05 12.65
C TRP A 81 10.66 -4.81 12.47
N SER A 82 11.57 -4.83 11.49
CA SER A 82 12.48 -3.71 11.22
C SER A 82 12.02 -2.93 9.99
N PRO A 83 11.35 -1.77 10.15
CA PRO A 83 11.07 -0.89 9.03
C PRO A 83 12.36 -0.19 8.59
N HIS A 84 12.70 -0.28 7.31
CA HIS A 84 13.87 0.37 6.72
C HIS A 84 13.54 1.73 6.11
N GLU A 85 12.36 1.84 5.50
CA GLU A 85 11.89 3.07 4.89
C GLU A 85 10.35 3.03 4.80
N LEU A 86 9.71 4.18 5.00
CA LEU A 86 8.26 4.30 5.03
C LEU A 86 7.83 5.64 4.45
N GLU A 87 6.90 5.59 3.51
CA GLU A 87 6.24 6.78 2.99
C GLU A 87 4.73 6.59 2.93
N VAL A 88 4.01 7.58 3.47
CA VAL A 88 2.55 7.65 3.44
C VAL A 88 2.13 8.81 2.55
N ARG A 89 1.60 8.48 1.37
CA ARG A 89 1.03 9.44 0.42
C ARG A 89 -0.45 9.66 0.72
N SER A 90 -1.08 10.58 -0.01
CA SER A 90 -2.50 10.88 0.12
C SER A 90 -3.37 9.66 -0.23
N ASN A 91 -2.93 8.84 -1.18
CA ASN A 91 -3.73 7.75 -1.75
C ASN A 91 -3.04 6.37 -1.71
N HIS A 92 -1.82 6.27 -1.18
CA HIS A 92 -1.11 5.01 -1.03
C HIS A 92 0.00 5.05 0.02
N VAL A 93 0.48 3.87 0.40
CA VAL A 93 1.58 3.66 1.34
C VAL A 93 2.64 2.80 0.69
N HIS A 94 3.89 3.18 0.88
CA HIS A 94 5.09 2.42 0.55
C HIS A 94 5.84 2.09 1.83
N VAL A 95 6.18 0.82 2.06
CA VAL A 95 7.00 0.40 3.21
C VAL A 95 8.00 -0.67 2.81
N VAL A 96 9.25 -0.47 3.22
CA VAL A 96 10.32 -1.47 3.14
C VAL A 96 10.55 -2.01 4.55
N VAL A 97 10.36 -3.31 4.77
CA VAL A 97 10.36 -3.90 6.11
C VAL A 97 10.93 -5.32 6.11
N SER A 98 11.78 -5.62 7.11
CA SER A 98 12.19 -6.99 7.43
C SER A 98 11.26 -7.57 8.48
N ALA A 99 10.74 -8.78 8.22
CA ALA A 99 9.86 -9.47 9.14
C ALA A 99 9.99 -10.99 8.98
N PRO A 100 9.95 -11.79 10.07
CA PRO A 100 9.99 -13.26 10.03
C PRO A 100 8.61 -13.86 9.71
N ARG A 101 7.90 -13.25 8.75
CA ARG A 101 6.52 -13.58 8.35
C ARG A 101 6.36 -13.29 6.86
N ARG A 102 5.46 -14.03 6.20
CA ARG A 102 5.13 -13.78 4.79
C ARG A 102 4.59 -12.36 4.58
N PRO A 103 4.89 -11.70 3.45
CA PRO A 103 4.53 -10.29 3.23
C PRO A 103 3.02 -10.04 3.22
N GLU A 104 2.19 -11.03 2.87
CA GLU A 104 0.72 -10.90 2.91
C GLU A 104 0.20 -10.77 4.35
N HIS A 105 0.88 -11.43 5.30
CA HIS A 105 0.58 -11.28 6.73
C HIS A 105 1.00 -9.90 7.21
N VAL A 106 2.23 -9.47 6.88
CA VAL A 106 2.75 -8.14 7.22
C VAL A 106 1.81 -7.04 6.71
N MET A 107 1.46 -7.07 5.41
CA MET A 107 0.53 -6.09 4.82
C MET A 107 -0.84 -6.08 5.51
N ARG A 108 -1.39 -7.24 5.86
CA ARG A 108 -2.69 -7.34 6.55
C ARG A 108 -2.63 -6.69 7.93
N SER A 109 -1.57 -6.94 8.69
CA SER A 109 -1.36 -6.35 10.01
C SER A 109 -1.22 -4.84 9.94
N LEU A 110 -0.42 -4.34 8.98
CA LEU A 110 -0.28 -2.89 8.72
C LEU A 110 -1.64 -2.24 8.43
N LYS A 111 -2.40 -2.75 7.45
CA LYS A 111 -3.73 -2.23 7.11
C LYS A 111 -4.68 -2.25 8.31
N SER A 112 -4.67 -3.33 9.10
CA SER A 112 -5.53 -3.47 10.27
C SER A 112 -5.21 -2.44 11.36
N TRP A 113 -3.93 -2.28 11.71
CA TRP A 113 -3.50 -1.33 12.73
C TRP A 113 -3.72 0.13 12.33
N CYS A 114 -3.46 0.47 11.07
CA CYS A 114 -3.77 1.81 10.55
C CYS A 114 -5.27 2.09 10.58
N THR A 115 -6.11 1.13 10.19
CA THR A 115 -7.58 1.28 10.25
C THR A 115 -8.05 1.51 11.67
N ARG A 116 -7.53 0.74 12.64
CA ARG A 116 -7.84 0.90 14.05
C ARG A 116 -7.44 2.29 14.55
N SER A 117 -6.20 2.70 14.30
CA SER A 117 -5.66 3.98 14.78
C SER A 117 -6.41 5.18 14.18
N LEU A 118 -6.76 5.13 12.89
CA LEU A 118 -7.58 6.15 12.24
C LEU A 118 -8.97 6.26 12.88
N ARG A 119 -9.60 5.13 13.23
CA ARG A 119 -10.92 5.11 13.88
C ARG A 119 -10.86 5.62 15.31
N GLU A 120 -9.87 5.17 16.09
CA GLU A 120 -9.63 5.65 17.46
C GLU A 120 -9.37 7.16 17.49
N ALA A 121 -8.72 7.71 16.46
CA ALA A 121 -8.50 9.15 16.30
C ALA A 121 -9.72 9.93 15.76
N GLY A 122 -10.83 9.25 15.43
CA GLY A 122 -12.02 9.88 14.82
C GLY A 122 -11.82 10.36 13.37
N LEU A 123 -10.79 9.85 12.69
CA LEU A 123 -10.38 10.27 11.33
C LEU A 123 -10.87 9.34 10.22
N LEU A 124 -11.58 8.27 10.57
CA LEU A 124 -12.20 7.36 9.62
C LEU A 124 -13.56 6.90 10.18
N PRO A 125 -14.66 7.02 9.42
CA PRO A 125 -15.96 6.53 9.84
C PRO A 125 -15.94 5.01 10.14
N ALA A 126 -16.72 4.58 11.12
CA ALA A 126 -16.71 3.18 11.61
C ALA A 126 -16.96 2.13 10.51
N LYS A 127 -17.81 2.46 9.53
CA LYS A 127 -18.17 1.57 8.42
C LYS A 127 -17.36 1.81 7.13
N ALA A 128 -16.50 2.82 7.09
CA ALA A 128 -15.71 3.11 5.89
C ALA A 128 -14.56 2.12 5.73
N GLN A 129 -14.31 1.72 4.49
CA GLN A 129 -13.15 0.97 4.06
C GLN A 129 -12.00 1.95 3.77
N ALA A 130 -10.89 1.85 4.50
CA ALA A 130 -9.74 2.73 4.28
C ALA A 130 -8.90 2.31 3.06
N TRP A 131 -8.86 1.02 2.73
CA TRP A 131 -7.86 0.44 1.84
C TRP A 131 -8.50 -0.29 0.67
N ALA A 132 -7.81 -0.27 -0.48
CA ALA A 132 -8.07 -1.23 -1.54
C ALA A 132 -7.80 -2.66 -1.03
N ARG A 133 -8.52 -3.64 -1.61
CA ARG A 133 -8.43 -5.06 -1.19
C ARG A 133 -7.00 -5.60 -1.28
N HIS A 134 -6.34 -5.37 -2.40
CA HIS A 134 -5.02 -5.91 -2.69
C HIS A 134 -3.89 -4.89 -2.46
N GLY A 135 -2.67 -5.32 -2.70
CA GLY A 135 -1.44 -4.53 -2.65
C GLY A 135 -0.33 -5.31 -3.34
N SER A 136 0.81 -4.66 -3.54
CA SER A 136 2.00 -5.27 -4.12
C SER A 136 2.96 -5.68 -3.01
N THR A 137 3.58 -6.84 -3.16
CA THR A 137 4.57 -7.39 -2.23
C THR A 137 5.76 -7.92 -3.01
N ARG A 138 6.89 -7.21 -2.97
CA ARG A 138 8.13 -7.61 -3.65
C ARG A 138 9.14 -8.12 -2.62
N TYR A 139 9.71 -9.28 -2.87
CA TYR A 139 10.78 -9.87 -2.07
C TYR A 139 12.12 -9.21 -2.43
N LEU A 140 12.92 -8.85 -1.43
CA LEU A 140 14.26 -8.27 -1.61
C LEU A 140 15.27 -9.25 -1.03
N TRP A 141 16.07 -9.87 -1.90
CA TRP A 141 17.00 -10.95 -1.53
C TRP A 141 18.43 -10.46 -1.38
N LYS A 142 18.76 -9.33 -2.02
CA LYS A 142 20.12 -8.79 -2.07
C LYS A 142 20.21 -7.42 -1.39
N PRO A 143 21.34 -7.08 -0.74
CA PRO A 143 21.52 -5.76 -0.12
C PRO A 143 21.32 -4.60 -1.12
N ALA A 144 21.72 -4.78 -2.38
CA ALA A 144 21.51 -3.79 -3.44
C ALA A 144 20.02 -3.56 -3.76
N GLU A 145 19.19 -4.61 -3.74
CA GLU A 145 17.74 -4.51 -3.95
C GLU A 145 17.06 -3.79 -2.78
N LEU A 146 17.49 -4.11 -1.55
CA LEU A 146 17.06 -3.42 -0.33
C LEU A 146 17.39 -1.92 -0.41
N ALA A 147 18.65 -1.58 -0.66
CA ALA A 147 19.09 -0.20 -0.75
C ALA A 147 18.38 0.58 -1.88
N ALA A 148 18.13 -0.07 -3.04
CA ALA A 148 17.39 0.54 -4.13
C ALA A 148 15.92 0.79 -3.76
N ALA A 149 15.27 -0.15 -3.07
CA ALA A 149 13.90 0.04 -2.58
C ALA A 149 13.81 1.16 -1.55
N CYS A 150 14.75 1.25 -0.60
CA CYS A 150 14.75 2.35 0.37
C CYS A 150 14.95 3.71 -0.31
N ARG A 151 15.89 3.83 -1.26
CA ARG A 151 16.04 5.08 -2.03
C ARG A 151 14.76 5.44 -2.78
N TYR A 152 14.13 4.46 -3.43
CA TYR A 152 12.87 4.67 -4.12
C TYR A 152 11.77 5.22 -3.21
N VAL A 153 11.63 4.69 -2.00
CA VAL A 153 10.61 5.16 -1.03
C VAL A 153 10.97 6.53 -0.45
N ARG A 154 12.25 6.79 -0.19
CA ARG A 154 12.73 8.07 0.36
C ARG A 154 12.64 9.22 -0.62
N ASP A 155 13.10 8.98 -1.84
CA ASP A 155 13.21 10.00 -2.89
C ASP A 155 11.85 10.23 -3.59
N GLY A 156 10.86 9.40 -3.22
CA GLY A 156 9.49 9.49 -3.67
C GLY A 156 9.27 8.95 -5.07
N GLN A 157 8.07 8.43 -5.32
CA GLN A 157 7.56 8.49 -6.69
C GLN A 157 7.41 9.97 -7.05
N GLY A 158 8.13 10.42 -8.07
CA GLY A 158 8.02 11.77 -8.57
C GLY A 158 6.58 12.14 -8.89
N GLY A 159 6.15 13.30 -8.36
CA GLY A 159 4.85 13.94 -8.63
C GLY A 159 3.93 13.97 -7.41
N GLU A 160 3.45 15.18 -7.06
CA GLU A 160 2.33 15.38 -6.14
C GLU A 160 1.10 14.64 -6.67
N LEU A 161 0.65 13.62 -5.94
CA LEU A 161 -0.72 13.09 -5.98
C LEU A 161 -1.20 12.86 -4.55
#